data_AF-A0A952XKF4-F1
#
_entry.id   AF-A0A952XKF4-F1
#
_cell.length_a   1.000
_cell.length_b   1.000
_cell.length_c   1.000
_cell.angle_alpha   90.00
_cell.angle_beta   90.00
_cell.angle_gamma   90.00
#
_symmetry.space_group_name_H-M   'P 1'
#
loop_
_entity.id
_entity.type
_entity.pdbx_description
1 polymer ?
#
loop_
_entity_poly.entity_id
_entity_poly.type
_entity_poly.pdbx_seq_one_letter_code
_entity_poly.pdbx_strand_id
1 'polypeptide(L)'
;VLATIRSRCRRLALRALDEPQVRAALGGAGDEALVKLAKGRPGRAIALQAQGLGAAASVLNTAEDSVRRGEARAVMTTLYEKMSGEPYERLAGVLELAGEWTRAAGAADQNEAWAEAWSALEALRSEAEGLDMDPRHALARAVALVERAAGAARR
;
A
#
# COMPACT_ATOMS: atom_id res chain seq x y z
N VAL A 1 -9.79 -17.12 -13.36
CA VAL A 1 -10.87 -17.06 -14.38
C VAL A 1 -10.95 -18.38 -15.10
N LEU A 2 -12.15 -18.98 -15.20
CA LEU A 2 -12.36 -20.28 -15.85
C LEU A 2 -12.03 -20.21 -17.36
N ALA A 3 -11.49 -21.31 -17.91
CA ALA A 3 -11.16 -21.40 -19.34
C ALA A 3 -12.39 -21.21 -20.25
N THR A 4 -13.56 -21.64 -19.78
CA THR A 4 -14.85 -21.47 -20.46
C THR A 4 -15.32 -20.02 -20.54
N ILE A 5 -14.90 -19.17 -19.59
CA ILE A 5 -15.17 -17.73 -19.62
C ILE A 5 -14.20 -17.03 -20.60
N ARG A 6 -12.91 -17.39 -20.57
CA ARG A 6 -11.88 -16.78 -21.45
C ARG A 6 -12.14 -16.98 -22.94
N SER A 7 -12.78 -18.09 -23.33
CA SER A 7 -13.10 -18.40 -24.74
C SER A 7 -14.36 -17.70 -25.25
N ARG A 8 -15.21 -17.19 -24.35
CA ARG A 8 -16.49 -16.55 -24.69
C ARG A 8 -16.48 -15.02 -24.54
N CYS A 9 -15.51 -14.46 -23.81
CA CYS A 9 -15.41 -13.02 -23.58
C CYS A 9 -14.27 -12.40 -24.39
N ARG A 10 -14.51 -11.23 -25.00
CA ARG A 10 -13.44 -10.40 -25.57
C ARG A 10 -12.60 -9.83 -24.44
N ARG A 11 -11.28 -10.07 -24.49
CA ARG A 11 -10.35 -9.50 -23.49
C ARG A 11 -10.14 -8.02 -23.76
N LEU A 12 -10.58 -7.17 -22.83
CA LEU A 12 -10.20 -5.76 -22.78
C LEU A 12 -9.01 -5.63 -21.82
N ALA A 13 -7.86 -5.17 -22.33
CA ALA A 13 -6.69 -4.91 -21.50
C ALA A 13 -6.70 -3.44 -21.06
N LEU A 14 -7.05 -3.18 -19.81
CA LEU A 14 -6.91 -1.86 -19.19
C LEU A 14 -5.44 -1.64 -18.82
N ARG A 15 -4.73 -0.89 -19.66
CA ARG A 15 -3.33 -0.53 -19.42
C ARG A 15 -3.24 0.64 -18.45
N ALA A 16 -2.18 0.66 -17.65
CA ALA A 16 -1.87 1.79 -16.79
C ALA A 16 -1.61 3.05 -17.64
N LEU A 17 -2.04 4.21 -17.14
CA LEU A 17 -1.79 5.50 -17.75
C LEU A 17 -0.37 5.97 -17.46
N ASP A 18 0.14 6.89 -18.29
CA ASP A 18 1.40 7.57 -18.00
C ASP A 18 1.26 8.61 -16.87
N GLU A 19 2.38 9.06 -16.32
CA GLU A 19 2.37 10.05 -15.24
C GLU A 19 1.72 11.39 -15.62
N PRO A 20 1.93 11.95 -16.84
CA PRO A 20 1.20 13.14 -17.28
C PRO A 20 -0.32 12.97 -17.26
N GLN A 21 -0.84 11.83 -17.70
CA GLN A 21 -2.27 11.53 -17.70
C GLN A 21 -2.83 11.39 -16.28
N VAL A 22 -2.10 10.74 -15.38
CA VAL A 22 -2.49 10.66 -13.96
C VAL A 22 -2.48 12.06 -13.32
N ARG A 23 -1.48 12.89 -13.59
CA ARG A 23 -1.39 14.26 -13.09
C ARG A 23 -2.54 15.14 -13.61
N ALA A 24 -2.91 14.97 -14.88
CA ALA A 24 -4.06 15.65 -15.45
C ALA A 24 -5.37 15.26 -14.74
N ALA A 25 -5.53 13.98 -14.40
CA ALA A 25 -6.70 13.50 -13.64
C ALA A 25 -6.78 14.06 -12.21
N LEU A 26 -5.65 14.49 -11.62
CA LEU A 26 -5.58 15.17 -10.33
C LEU A 26 -5.82 16.69 -10.42
N GLY A 27 -6.18 17.23 -11.60
CA GLY A 27 -6.38 18.66 -11.80
C GLY A 27 -5.09 19.44 -12.12
N GLY A 28 -4.03 18.77 -12.57
CA GLY A 28 -2.80 19.41 -13.09
C GLY A 28 -1.77 19.83 -12.03
N ALA A 29 -2.18 20.12 -10.80
CA ALA A 29 -1.31 20.45 -9.66
C ALA A 29 -1.14 19.28 -8.67
N GLY A 30 -1.35 18.04 -9.12
CA GLY A 30 -1.25 16.85 -8.29
C GLY A 30 0.18 16.62 -7.76
N ASP A 31 0.27 16.27 -6.48
CA ASP A 31 1.54 15.94 -5.81
C ASP A 31 2.27 14.80 -6.53
N GLU A 32 3.57 14.99 -6.80
CA GLU A 32 4.40 14.01 -7.51
C GLU A 32 4.49 12.67 -6.79
N ALA A 33 4.49 12.66 -5.45
CA ALA A 33 4.50 11.42 -4.68
C ALA A 33 3.21 10.62 -4.89
N LEU A 34 2.06 11.29 -4.99
CA LEU A 34 0.78 10.64 -5.26
C LEU A 34 0.74 10.06 -6.68
N VAL A 35 1.30 10.77 -7.66
CA VAL A 35 1.40 10.28 -9.05
C VAL A 35 2.25 9.01 -9.13
N LYS A 36 3.40 8.97 -8.45
CA LYS A 36 4.26 7.77 -8.38
C LYS A 36 3.56 6.61 -7.68
N LEU A 37 2.93 6.88 -6.54
CA LEU A 37 2.22 5.87 -5.75
C LEU A 37 0.96 5.34 -6.44
N ALA A 38 0.39 6.12 -7.36
CA ALA A 38 -0.74 5.71 -8.16
C ALA A 38 -0.40 4.62 -9.20
N LYS A 39 0.89 4.47 -9.57
CA LYS A 39 1.37 3.45 -10.54
C LYS A 39 0.52 3.42 -11.82
N GLY A 40 0.18 4.61 -12.34
CA GLY A 40 -0.63 4.77 -13.55
C GLY A 40 -2.15 4.57 -13.36
N ARG A 41 -2.65 4.45 -12.13
CA ARG A 41 -4.08 4.31 -11.79
C ARG A 41 -4.64 5.65 -11.28
N PRO A 42 -5.30 6.48 -12.11
CA PRO A 42 -5.75 7.81 -11.69
C PRO A 42 -6.75 7.79 -10.53
N GLY A 43 -7.69 6.82 -10.51
CA GLY A 43 -8.63 6.68 -9.40
C GLY A 43 -7.95 6.40 -8.05
N ARG A 44 -6.81 5.71 -8.07
CA ARG A 44 -5.99 5.50 -6.87
C ARG A 44 -5.35 6.81 -6.41
N ALA A 45 -4.83 7.59 -7.35
CA ALA A 45 -4.24 8.89 -7.04
C ALA A 45 -5.27 9.81 -6.35
N ILE A 46 -6.50 9.86 -6.87
CA ILE A 46 -7.61 10.62 -6.30
C ILE A 46 -7.99 10.11 -4.91
N ALA A 47 -8.07 8.79 -4.72
CA ALA A 47 -8.37 8.20 -3.41
C ALA A 47 -7.31 8.57 -2.36
N LEU A 48 -6.02 8.46 -2.72
CA LEU A 48 -4.92 8.86 -1.83
C LEU A 48 -4.94 10.36 -1.52
N GLN A 49 -5.28 11.21 -2.50
CA GLN A 49 -5.44 12.65 -2.29
C GLN A 49 -6.60 12.94 -1.32
N ALA A 50 -7.75 12.27 -1.49
CA ALA A 50 -8.91 12.41 -0.62
C ALA A 50 -8.62 11.95 0.83
N GLN A 51 -7.72 10.97 0.99
CA GLN A 51 -7.21 10.50 2.29
C GLN A 51 -6.19 11.46 2.94
N GLY A 52 -5.96 12.64 2.36
CA GLY A 52 -5.08 13.67 2.93
C GLY A 52 -3.57 13.40 2.75
N LEU A 53 -3.20 12.37 1.99
CA LEU A 53 -1.81 11.94 1.85
C LEU A 53 -0.93 12.85 0.98
N GLY A 54 -1.51 13.87 0.32
CA GLY A 54 -0.72 14.91 -0.36
C GLY A 54 0.28 15.59 0.59
N ALA A 55 -0.12 15.91 1.81
CA ALA A 55 0.78 16.50 2.82
C ALA A 55 1.82 15.50 3.40
N ALA A 56 1.70 14.21 3.08
CA ALA A 56 2.60 13.15 3.50
C ALA A 56 3.57 12.69 2.40
N ALA A 57 3.62 13.40 1.28
CA ALA A 57 4.42 13.06 0.11
C ALA A 57 5.90 12.74 0.39
N SER A 58 6.55 13.49 1.28
CA SER A 58 7.94 13.25 1.66
C SER A 58 8.14 11.90 2.37
N VAL A 59 7.19 11.50 3.23
CA VAL A 59 7.19 10.19 3.90
C VAL A 59 6.96 9.09 2.87
N LEU A 60 6.05 9.30 1.93
CA LEU A 60 5.71 8.32 0.89
C LEU A 60 6.86 8.06 -0.09
N ASN A 61 7.62 9.09 -0.45
CA ASN A 61 8.75 8.96 -1.38
C ASN A 61 9.89 8.08 -0.85
N THR A 62 10.08 8.03 0.47
CA THR A 62 11.13 7.23 1.11
C THR A 62 10.59 6.02 1.86
N ALA A 63 9.27 5.84 1.92
CA ALA A 63 8.61 4.83 2.73
C ALA A 63 9.09 3.41 2.42
N GLU A 64 9.16 3.05 1.13
CA GLU A 64 9.57 1.70 0.72
C GLU A 64 11.00 1.39 1.18
N ASP A 65 11.94 2.30 0.94
CA ASP A 65 13.33 2.14 1.37
C ASP A 65 13.47 2.13 2.90
N SER A 66 12.76 3.01 3.61
CA SER A 66 12.73 3.03 5.07
C SER A 66 12.17 1.73 5.65
N VAL A 67 11.10 1.19 5.07
CA VAL A 67 10.53 -0.11 5.45
C VAL A 67 11.55 -1.23 5.26
N ARG A 68 12.26 -1.27 4.13
CA ARG A 68 13.32 -2.26 3.89
C ARG A 68 14.49 -2.13 4.88
N ARG A 69 14.79 -0.92 5.36
CA ARG A 69 15.78 -0.68 6.43
C ARG A 69 15.29 -1.08 7.83
N GLY A 70 14.02 -1.44 7.99
CA GLY A 70 13.42 -1.79 9.28
C GLY A 70 12.85 -0.60 10.05
N GLU A 71 12.55 0.51 9.38
CA GLU A 71 11.96 1.72 9.97
C GLU A 71 10.42 1.74 9.83
N ALA A 72 9.80 0.56 9.65
CA ALA A 72 8.38 0.43 9.33
C ALA A 72 7.47 1.06 10.39
N ARG A 73 7.82 0.96 11.68
CA ARG A 73 7.05 1.61 12.76
C ARG A 73 6.90 3.11 12.56
N ALA A 74 8.00 3.81 12.28
CA ALA A 74 7.99 5.26 12.11
C ALA A 74 7.15 5.65 10.89
N VAL A 75 7.34 4.96 9.77
CA VAL A 75 6.61 5.20 8.52
C VAL A 75 5.11 4.95 8.69
N MET A 76 4.73 3.76 9.15
CA MET A 76 3.33 3.33 9.24
C MET A 76 2.54 4.12 10.29
N THR A 77 3.14 4.43 11.45
CA THR A 77 2.49 5.27 12.47
C THR A 77 2.29 6.70 11.98
N THR A 78 3.30 7.27 11.33
CA THR A 78 3.19 8.64 10.77
C THR A 78 2.10 8.71 9.71
N LEU A 79 1.98 7.69 8.86
CA LEU A 79 0.93 7.63 7.85
C LEU A 79 -0.46 7.50 8.47
N TYR A 80 -0.62 6.59 9.45
CA TYR A 80 -1.90 6.42 10.14
C TYR A 80 -2.41 7.73 10.76
N GLU A 81 -1.53 8.49 11.41
CA GLU A 81 -1.90 9.76 12.06
C GLU A 81 -2.14 10.90 11.06
N LYS A 82 -1.54 10.86 9.86
CA LYS A 82 -1.73 11.86 8.81
C LYS A 82 -2.93 11.60 7.90
N MET A 83 -3.40 10.36 7.83
CA MET A 83 -4.55 10.00 7.01
C MET A 83 -5.85 10.57 7.58
N SER A 84 -6.69 11.12 6.72
CA SER A 84 -8.07 11.48 7.06
C SER A 84 -8.98 10.25 7.06
N GLY A 85 -10.14 10.37 7.72
CA GLY A 85 -11.18 9.33 7.74
C GLY A 85 -11.35 8.66 9.10
N GLU A 86 -12.20 7.64 9.13
CA GLU A 86 -12.44 6.83 10.33
C GLU A 86 -11.23 5.94 10.66
N PRO A 87 -11.04 5.51 11.92
CA PRO A 87 -9.90 4.69 12.33
C PRO A 87 -9.64 3.44 11.45
N TYR A 88 -10.70 2.73 11.05
CA TYR A 88 -10.59 1.58 10.15
C TYR A 88 -10.21 1.95 8.72
N GLU A 89 -10.69 3.09 8.21
CA GLU A 89 -10.34 3.57 6.87
C GLU A 89 -8.85 3.93 6.81
N ARG A 90 -8.33 4.57 7.86
CA ARG A 90 -6.90 4.87 8.00
C ARG A 90 -6.08 3.59 8.07
N LEU A 91 -6.50 2.63 8.90
CA LEU A 91 -5.84 1.33 9.00
C LEU A 91 -5.80 0.63 7.64
N ALA A 92 -6.94 0.56 6.94
CA ALA A 92 -7.05 -0.10 5.64
C ALA A 92 -6.09 0.53 4.62
N GLY A 93 -6.00 1.87 4.56
CA GLY A 93 -5.06 2.55 3.67
C GLY A 93 -3.59 2.30 4.04
N VAL A 94 -3.24 2.29 5.33
CA VAL A 94 -1.87 1.95 5.76
C VAL A 94 -1.52 0.50 5.42
N LEU A 95 -2.44 -0.45 5.65
CA LEU A 95 -2.24 -1.86 5.31
C LEU A 95 -2.13 -2.09 3.81
N GLU A 96 -2.88 -1.36 2.99
CA GLU A 96 -2.76 -1.40 1.53
C GLU A 96 -1.36 -0.96 1.09
N LEU A 97 -0.87 0.17 1.61
CA LEU A 97 0.48 0.66 1.30
C LEU A 97 1.58 -0.30 1.78
N ALA A 98 1.46 -0.82 3.01
CA ALA A 98 2.39 -1.80 3.55
C ALA A 98 2.40 -3.10 2.73
N GLY A 99 1.23 -3.57 2.29
CA GLY A 99 1.09 -4.70 1.38
C GLY A 99 1.79 -4.47 0.04
N GLU A 100 1.78 -3.24 -0.47
CA GLU A 100 2.51 -2.93 -1.70
C GLU A 100 4.02 -2.93 -1.54
N TRP A 101 4.54 -2.32 -0.46
CA TRP A 101 5.98 -2.30 -0.20
C TRP A 101 6.52 -3.70 0.07
N THR A 102 5.80 -4.52 0.86
CA THR A 102 6.17 -5.92 1.11
C THR A 102 6.16 -6.75 -0.16
N ARG A 103 5.16 -6.55 -1.04
CA ARG A 103 5.12 -7.21 -2.35
C ARG A 103 6.27 -6.78 -3.26
N ALA A 104 6.57 -5.48 -3.32
CA ALA A 104 7.66 -4.94 -4.12
C ALA A 104 9.02 -5.48 -3.65
N ALA A 105 9.25 -5.46 -2.33
CA ALA A 105 10.46 -6.01 -1.72
C ALA A 105 10.58 -7.53 -1.98
N GLY A 106 9.50 -8.30 -1.84
CA GLY A 106 9.51 -9.73 -2.14
C GLY A 106 9.79 -10.04 -3.61
N ALA A 107 9.28 -9.23 -4.54
CA ALA A 107 9.55 -9.39 -5.97
C ALA A 107 11.01 -9.03 -6.33
N ALA A 108 11.58 -8.02 -5.68
CA ALA A 108 12.96 -7.58 -5.92
C ALA A 108 13.98 -8.55 -5.31
N ASP A 109 13.77 -8.97 -4.07
CA ASP A 109 14.75 -9.74 -3.28
C ASP A 109 14.54 -11.27 -3.41
N GLN A 110 13.47 -11.73 -4.08
CA GLN A 110 13.04 -13.13 -4.14
C GLN A 110 13.03 -13.81 -2.75
N ASN A 111 12.64 -13.05 -1.72
CA ASN A 111 12.74 -13.48 -0.32
C ASN A 111 11.38 -13.95 0.20
N GLU A 112 11.35 -15.17 0.74
CA GLU A 112 10.15 -15.81 1.29
C GLU A 112 9.57 -15.03 2.49
N ALA A 113 10.40 -14.41 3.32
CA ALA A 113 9.94 -13.63 4.48
C ALA A 113 9.08 -12.43 4.07
N TRP A 114 9.39 -11.79 2.93
CA TRP A 114 8.54 -10.71 2.39
C TRP A 114 7.21 -11.24 1.86
N ALA A 115 7.20 -12.42 1.24
CA ALA A 115 5.98 -13.07 0.76
C ALA A 115 5.07 -13.51 1.92
N GLU A 116 5.64 -14.08 2.98
CA GLU A 116 4.91 -14.43 4.21
C GLU A 116 4.31 -13.19 4.88
N ALA A 117 5.09 -12.11 5.02
CA ALA A 117 4.59 -10.87 5.60
C ALA A 117 3.47 -10.25 4.76
N TRP A 118 3.58 -10.29 3.42
CA TRP A 118 2.51 -9.84 2.53
C TRP A 118 1.21 -10.64 2.77
N SER A 119 1.31 -11.98 2.85
CA SER A 119 0.14 -12.83 3.14
C SER A 119 -0.44 -12.57 4.52
N ALA A 120 0.40 -12.34 5.53
CA ALA A 120 -0.04 -12.06 6.89
C ALA A 120 -0.73 -10.69 7.03
N LEU A 121 -0.28 -9.68 6.27
CA LEU A 121 -0.96 -8.37 6.21
C LEU A 121 -2.36 -8.48 5.59
N GLU A 122 -2.53 -9.29 4.56
CA GLU A 122 -3.82 -9.54 3.91
C GLU A 122 -4.81 -10.24 4.86
N ALA A 123 -4.33 -11.25 5.59
CA ALA A 123 -5.10 -11.91 6.64
C ALA A 123 -5.47 -10.94 7.77
N LEU A 124 -4.52 -10.14 8.25
CA LEU A 124 -4.73 -9.15 9.31
C LEU A 124 -5.79 -8.10 8.93
N ARG A 125 -5.82 -7.65 7.66
CA ARG A 125 -6.87 -6.74 7.19
C ARG A 125 -8.26 -7.37 7.34
N SER A 126 -8.40 -8.61 6.89
CA SER A 126 -9.67 -9.35 6.98
C SER A 126 -10.08 -9.63 8.42
N GLU A 127 -9.12 -9.97 9.29
CA GLU A 127 -9.34 -10.17 10.73
C GLU A 127 -9.76 -8.87 11.42
N ALA A 128 -9.09 -7.75 11.14
CA ALA A 128 -9.36 -6.49 11.79
C ALA A 128 -10.78 -6.00 11.53
N GLU A 129 -11.26 -6.13 10.28
CA GLU A 129 -12.64 -5.82 9.91
C GLU A 129 -13.64 -6.85 10.47
N GLY A 130 -13.32 -8.15 10.38
CA GLY A 130 -14.24 -9.22 10.78
C GLY A 130 -14.41 -9.39 12.29
N LEU A 131 -13.42 -8.99 13.08
CA LEU A 131 -13.41 -9.14 14.55
C LEU A 131 -13.53 -7.81 15.29
N ASP A 132 -13.78 -6.70 14.59
CA ASP A 132 -13.81 -5.35 15.17
C ASP A 132 -12.58 -5.07 16.07
N MET A 133 -11.39 -5.39 15.55
CA MET A 133 -10.15 -5.20 16.29
C MET A 133 -9.80 -3.71 16.40
N ASP A 134 -9.39 -3.27 17.59
CA ASP A 134 -8.87 -1.91 17.78
C ASP A 134 -7.82 -1.56 16.69
N PRO A 135 -8.05 -0.50 15.89
CA PRO A 135 -7.20 -0.19 14.75
C PRO A 135 -5.74 0.09 15.10
N ARG A 136 -5.46 0.61 16.30
CA ARG A 136 -4.09 0.85 16.75
C ARG A 136 -3.40 -0.45 17.14
N HIS A 137 -4.14 -1.39 17.73
CA HIS A 137 -3.64 -2.74 17.97
C HIS A 137 -3.34 -3.49 16.67
N ALA A 138 -4.26 -3.41 15.69
CA ALA A 138 -4.03 -3.99 14.36
C ALA A 138 -2.82 -3.36 13.65
N LEU A 139 -2.67 -2.03 13.72
CA LEU A 139 -1.50 -1.32 13.21
C LEU A 139 -0.20 -1.81 13.86
N ALA A 140 -0.18 -1.99 15.18
CA ALA A 140 0.99 -2.51 15.89
C ALA A 140 1.36 -3.94 15.45
N ARG A 141 0.37 -4.81 15.24
CA ARG A 141 0.58 -6.16 14.67
C ARG A 141 1.19 -6.06 13.27
N ALA A 142 0.65 -5.18 12.42
CA ALA A 142 1.15 -4.97 11.05
C ALA A 142 2.62 -4.51 11.03
N VAL A 143 2.96 -3.53 11.87
CA VAL A 143 4.34 -3.06 12.05
C VAL A 143 5.27 -4.21 12.41
N ALA A 144 4.88 -5.05 13.37
CA ALA A 144 5.71 -6.18 13.80
C ALA A 144 5.95 -7.23 12.69
N LEU A 145 4.96 -7.46 11.82
CA LEU A 145 5.10 -8.35 10.66
C LEU A 145 6.13 -7.80 9.66
N VAL A 146 6.02 -6.51 9.34
CA VAL A 146 6.91 -5.83 8.39
C VAL A 146 8.34 -5.72 8.94
N GLU A 147 8.51 -5.34 10.21
CA GLU A 147 9.84 -5.26 10.85
C GLU A 147 10.52 -6.64 10.89
N ARG A 148 9.76 -7.72 11.12
CA ARG A 148 10.29 -9.09 11.11
C ARG A 148 10.81 -9.48 9.73
N ALA A 149 10.04 -9.21 8.68
CA ALA A 149 10.47 -9.50 7.30
C ALA A 149 11.71 -8.68 6.92
N ALA A 150 11.75 -7.38 7.25
CA ALA A 150 12.92 -6.53 7.04
C ALA A 150 14.15 -7.03 7.83
N GLY A 151 13.96 -7.58 9.02
CA GLY A 151 15.01 -8.20 9.81
C GLY A 151 15.53 -9.51 9.20
N ALA A 152 14.64 -10.35 8.67
CA ALA A 152 14.99 -11.62 8.03
C ALA A 152 15.69 -11.41 6.68
N ALA A 153 15.24 -10.44 5.88
CA ALA A 153 15.81 -10.14 4.56
C ALA A 153 17.21 -9.52 4.59
N ARG A 154 17.65 -9.01 5.75
CA ARG A 154 19.01 -8.44 5.95
C ARG A 154 20.04 -9.47 6.43
N ARG A 155 19.62 -10.68 6.77
CA ARG A 155 20.51 -11.78 7.20
C ARG A 155 20.93 -12.60 6.01
#